data_AF-A0A969VY80-F1
#
_entry.id   AF-A0A969VY80-F1
#
_cell.length_a   1.000
_cell.length_b   1.000
_cell.length_c   1.000
_cell.angle_alpha   90.00
_cell.angle_beta   90.00
_cell.angle_gamma   90.00
#
_symmetry.space_group_name_H-M   'P 1'
#
loop_
_entity.id
_entity.type
_entity.pdbx_description
1 polymer ?
#
loop_
_entity_poly.entity_id
_entity_poly.type
_entity_poly.pdbx_seq_one_letter_code
_entity_poly.pdbx_strand_id
1 'polypeptide(L)' 'MLTADPEIMFVVEAFWDEEASVWVATSDAVPGLVTEAETLEVLIPKLRVMIPELVAANHLFSSGI' A
#
# COMPACT_ATOMS: atom_id res chain seq x y z
N MET A 1 -10.81 -15.71 -24.80
CA MET A 1 -10.48 -16.51 -23.60
C MET A 1 -10.19 -15.51 -22.50
N LEU A 2 -11.06 -15.44 -21.49
CA LEU A 2 -10.92 -14.49 -20.39
C LEU A 2 -9.76 -14.98 -19.52
N THR A 3 -8.60 -14.33 -19.58
CA THR A 3 -7.62 -14.45 -18.51
C THR A 3 -8.14 -13.56 -17.39
N ALA A 4 -8.53 -14.14 -16.27
CA ALA A 4 -8.79 -13.35 -15.07
C ALA A 4 -7.51 -12.54 -14.78
N ASP A 5 -7.64 -11.24 -14.58
CA ASP A 5 -6.53 -10.44 -14.08
C ASP A 5 -6.06 -11.08 -12.76
N PRO A 6 -4.75 -11.31 -12.56
CA PRO A 6 -4.28 -11.90 -11.33
C PRO A 6 -4.70 -10.99 -10.16
N GLU A 7 -5.43 -11.53 -9.20
CA GLU A 7 -5.65 -10.86 -7.92
C GLU A 7 -4.30 -10.79 -7.19
N ILE A 8 -3.72 -9.59 -7.18
CA ILE A 8 -2.45 -9.37 -6.49
C ILE A 8 -2.74 -8.85 -5.09
N MET A 9 -2.26 -9.60 -4.09
CA MET A 9 -2.38 -9.26 -2.68
C MET A 9 -1.10 -8.59 -2.19
N PHE A 10 -1.26 -7.44 -1.54
CA PHE A 10 -0.19 -6.75 -0.84
C PHE A 10 -0.39 -6.84 0.66
N VAL A 11 0.67 -7.21 1.39
CA VAL A 11 0.69 -7.17 2.85
C VAL A 11 1.27 -5.83 3.27
N VAL A 12 0.52 -5.12 4.11
CA VAL A 12 0.93 -3.84 4.70
C VAL A 12 0.99 -4.03 6.20
N GLU A 13 2.11 -3.66 6.79
CA GLU A 13 2.28 -3.63 8.23
C GLU A 13 1.87 -2.27 8.74
N ALA A 14 1.05 -2.25 9.80
CA ALA A 14 0.69 -1.03 10.49
C ALA A 14 0.97 -1.18 11.98
N PHE A 15 1.60 -0.18 12.56
CA PHE A 15 1.86 -0.10 13.99
C PHE A 15 1.41 1.26 14.53
N TRP A 16 1.08 1.29 15.81
CA TRP A 16 0.74 2.52 16.51
C TRP A 16 2.02 3.18 17.03
N ASP A 17 2.22 4.44 16.68
CA ASP A 17 3.24 5.31 17.25
C ASP A 17 2.62 6.11 18.40
N GLU A 18 3.02 5.79 19.63
CA GLU A 18 2.51 6.43 20.84
C GLU A 18 2.95 7.90 20.97
N GLU A 19 4.15 8.25 20.49
CA GLU A 19 4.68 9.61 20.62
C GLU A 19 3.93 10.59 19.71
N ALA A 20 3.65 10.15 18.49
CA ALA A 20 2.90 10.93 17.50
C ALA A 20 1.37 10.73 17.62
N SER A 21 0.91 9.70 18.35
CA SER A 21 -0.49 9.30 18.43
C SER A 21 -1.12 9.07 17.05
N VAL A 22 -0.41 8.33 16.20
CA VAL A 22 -0.87 7.96 14.85
C VAL A 22 -0.56 6.50 14.55
N TRP A 23 -1.34 5.92 13.63
CA TRP A 23 -0.97 4.69 12.96
C TRP A 23 0.01 4.98 11.83
N VAL A 24 1.11 4.25 11.78
CA VAL A 24 2.10 4.30 10.71
C VAL A 24 2.01 3.00 9.90
N ALA A 25 2.03 3.10 8.58
CA ALA A 25 1.98 1.96 7.66
C ALA A 25 3.19 1.91 6.73
N THR A 26 3.75 0.70 6.56
CA THR A 26 4.88 0.40 5.69
C THR A 26 4.69 -0.95 4.98
N SER A 27 5.40 -1.18 3.87
CA SER A 27 5.43 -2.50 3.22
C SER A 27 6.71 -2.69 2.41
N ASP A 28 7.37 -3.82 2.60
CA ASP A 28 8.51 -4.24 1.77
C ASP A 28 8.10 -4.60 0.34
N ALA A 29 6.85 -5.00 0.14
CA ALA A 29 6.31 -5.37 -1.18
C ALA A 29 5.91 -4.15 -2.02
N VAL A 30 5.82 -2.96 -1.42
CA VAL A 30 5.44 -1.71 -2.09
C VAL A 30 6.52 -0.66 -1.82
N PRO A 31 7.59 -0.61 -2.64
CA PRO A 31 8.67 0.36 -2.48
C PRO A 31 8.15 1.80 -2.41
N GLY A 32 8.59 2.53 -1.39
CA GLY A 32 8.16 3.91 -1.15
C GLY A 32 6.85 4.05 -0.39
N LEU A 33 6.21 2.95 0.05
CA LEU A 33 5.04 3.02 0.92
C LEU A 33 5.48 3.33 2.36
N VAL A 34 5.33 4.59 2.75
CA VAL A 34 5.36 5.05 4.14
C VAL A 34 4.29 6.13 4.29
N THR A 35 3.32 5.91 5.17
CA THR A 35 2.28 6.91 5.46
C THR A 35 1.71 6.71 6.87
N GLU A 36 1.10 7.75 7.42
CA GLU A 36 0.47 7.71 8.74
C GLU A 36 -0.93 8.35 8.75
N ALA A 37 -1.73 8.05 9.77
CA ALA A 37 -2.97 8.74 10.10
C ALA A 37 -3.40 8.51 11.55
N GLU A 38 -4.20 9.44 12.11
CA GLU A 38 -4.70 9.38 13.49
C GLU A 38 -5.53 8.12 13.81
N THR A 39 -6.22 7.55 12.82
CA THR A 39 -7.01 6.31 13.00
C THR A 39 -6.87 5.37 11.80
N LEU A 40 -7.17 4.09 12.00
CA LEU A 40 -7.20 3.09 10.92
C LEU A 40 -8.25 3.42 9.86
N GLU A 41 -9.38 3.99 10.25
CA GLU A 41 -10.45 4.43 9.35
C GLU A 41 -9.99 5.53 8.38
N VAL A 42 -9.02 6.35 8.78
CA VAL A 42 -8.38 7.35 7.91
C VAL A 42 -7.21 6.75 7.14
N LEU A 43 -6.43 5.87 7.75
CA LEU A 43 -5.26 5.24 7.13
C LEU A 43 -5.63 4.32 5.96
N ILE A 44 -6.65 3.48 6.12
CA ILE A 44 -7.05 2.48 5.12
C ILE A 44 -7.43 3.15 3.77
N PRO A 45 -8.27 4.20 3.72
CA PRO A 45 -8.54 4.92 2.48
C PRO A 45 -7.28 5.52 1.83
N LYS A 46 -6.33 6.06 2.62
CA LYS A 46 -5.05 6.57 2.09
C LYS A 46 -4.26 5.46 1.39
N LEU A 47 -4.15 4.29 2.03
CA LEU A 47 -3.46 3.12 1.47
C LEU A 47 -4.09 2.65 0.15
N ARG A 48 -5.43 2.66 0.05
CA ARG A 48 -6.14 2.29 -1.18
C ARG A 48 -5.83 3.19 -2.38
N VAL A 49 -5.38 4.41 -2.15
CA VAL A 49 -4.95 5.35 -3.21
C VAL A 49 -3.45 5.22 -3.46
N MET A 50 -2.64 5.28 -2.41
CA MET A 50 -1.18 5.30 -2.53
C MET A 50 -0.61 4.00 -3.09
N ILE A 51 -1.14 2.84 -2.70
CA ILE A 51 -0.59 1.54 -3.13
C ILE A 51 -0.67 1.39 -4.65
N PRO A 52 -1.83 1.56 -5.32
CA PRO A 52 -1.90 1.52 -6.79
C PRO A 52 -0.95 2.50 -7.48
N GLU A 53 -0.82 3.72 -6.95
CA GLU A 53 0.06 4.74 -7.53
C GLU A 53 1.53 4.34 -7.42
N LEU A 54 1.97 3.86 -6.26
CA LEU A 54 3.34 3.40 -6.03
C LEU A 54 3.65 2.14 -6.85
N VAL A 55 2.70 1.22 -6.94
CA VAL A 55 2.83 0.02 -7.78
C VAL A 55 3.04 0.41 -9.25
N ALA A 56 2.23 1.34 -9.75
CA ALA A 56 2.34 1.84 -11.11
C ALA A 56 3.65 2.61 -11.34
N ALA A 57 4.05 3.47 -10.41
CA ALA A 57 5.28 4.27 -10.50
C ALA A 57 6.56 3.42 -10.46
N ASN A 58 6.54 2.30 -9.72
CA ASN A 58 7.68 1.39 -9.59
C ASN A 58 7.65 0.24 -10.61
N HIS A 59 6.70 0.22 -11.55
CA HIS A 59 6.55 -0.81 -12.58
C HIS A 59 6.50 -2.25 -12.01
N LEU A 60 5.93 -2.44 -10.82
CA LEU A 60 5.94 -3.75 -10.12
C LEU A 60 5.15 -4.83 -10.88
N PHE A 61 4.29 -4.41 -11.82
CA PHE A 61 3.56 -5.28 -12.74
C PHE A 61 3.73 -4.82 -14.19
N SER A 62 4.96 -4.51 -14.59
CA SER A 62 5.32 -4.50 -16.00
C SER A 62 5.51 -5.95 -16.45
N SER A 63 4.44 -6.62 -16.87
CA SER A 63 4.59 -7.80 -17.73
C SER A 63 5.34 -7.34 -18.98
N GLY A 64 6.58 -7.82 -19.14
CA GLY A 64 7.39 -7.53 -20.31
C GLY A 64 6.62 -7.83 -21.60
N ILE A 65 6.55 -6.83 -22.47
CA ILE A 65 6.39 -7.04 -23.91
C ILE A 65 7.76 -7.37 -24.47
#